data_AF-A0A0D2NEE2-F1
#
_entry.id   AF-A0A0D2NEE2-F1
#
_cell.length_a   1.000
_cell.length_b   1.000
_cell.length_c   1.000
_cell.angle_alpha   90.00
_cell.angle_beta   90.00
_cell.angle_gamma   90.00
#
_symmetry.space_group_name_H-M   'P 1'
#
loop_
_entity.id
_entity.type
_entity.pdbx_description
1 polymer ?
#
loop_
_entity_poly.entity_id
_entity_poly.type
_entity_poly.pdbx_seq_one_letter_code
_entity_poly.pdbx_strand_id
1 'polypeptide(L)'
;TVLGRQAKLFIGMMALENKVDAFRSTTPPYQLSDELKVNITNYGMAVMLSVNISAYKGGVPRNHVLDILKRYRFDLPVGIEHDYANWEKISAYVSFALTQNRSKVKKAIKASITLSTNVFTLAQGIVSSTPCQPTIQLCSRRSVYVECRGSEKYWNLIDARLEFIRSKADGSAVKVARGFTDILKNDRALYGVDEDYVIGDVIADEWQQRVDNVVGGSGDAE
;
A
#
# COMPACT_ATOMS: atom_id res chain seq x y z
N THR A 1 61.65 -6.43 21.69
CA THR A 1 61.74 -5.07 21.12
C THR A 1 60.34 -4.57 20.77
N VAL A 2 60.08 -3.27 20.95
CA VAL A 2 58.79 -2.62 20.65
C VAL A 2 58.34 -2.89 19.20
N LEU A 3 59.30 -2.95 18.28
CA LEU A 3 59.10 -3.28 16.87
C LEU A 3 58.39 -4.62 16.63
N GLY A 4 58.77 -5.67 17.38
CA GLY A 4 58.17 -7.01 17.22
C GLY A 4 56.71 -7.07 17.69
N ARG A 5 56.30 -6.21 18.63
CA ARG A 5 54.91 -6.11 19.08
C ARG A 5 54.06 -5.34 18.07
N GLN A 6 54.60 -4.26 17.51
CA GLN A 6 53.94 -3.48 16.45
C GLN A 6 53.75 -4.32 15.18
N ALA A 7 54.75 -5.09 14.78
CA ALA A 7 54.65 -5.99 13.63
C ALA A 7 53.53 -7.03 13.80
N LYS A 8 53.38 -7.63 15.00
CA LYS A 8 52.31 -8.59 15.28
C LYS A 8 50.91 -7.97 15.22
N LEU A 9 50.76 -6.74 15.71
CA LEU A 9 49.48 -6.01 15.62
C LEU A 9 49.13 -5.68 14.18
N PHE A 10 50.09 -5.22 13.39
CA PHE A 10 49.88 -4.91 11.97
C PHE A 10 49.48 -6.15 11.16
N ILE A 11 50.16 -7.29 11.37
CA ILE A 11 49.80 -8.56 10.73
C ILE A 11 48.39 -9.00 11.14
N GLY A 12 48.04 -8.86 12.43
CA GLY A 12 46.69 -9.17 12.92
C GLY A 12 45.62 -8.28 12.30
N MET A 13 45.91 -7.00 12.11
CA MET A 13 45.00 -6.02 11.48
C MET A 13 44.81 -6.32 10.00
N MET A 14 45.88 -6.62 9.24
CA MET A 14 45.76 -7.04 7.84
C MET A 14 45.02 -8.37 7.69
N ALA A 15 45.22 -9.33 8.61
CA ALA A 15 44.49 -10.59 8.59
C ALA A 15 42.99 -10.40 8.85
N LEU A 16 42.63 -9.43 9.70
CA LEU A 16 41.23 -9.03 9.91
C LEU A 16 40.66 -8.35 8.68
N GLU A 17 41.39 -7.41 8.08
CA GLU A 17 40.98 -6.70 6.87
C GLU A 17 40.74 -7.67 5.70
N ASN A 18 41.68 -8.59 5.45
CA ASN A 18 41.54 -9.63 4.44
C ASN A 18 40.33 -10.54 4.68
N LYS A 19 40.05 -10.89 5.95
CA LYS A 19 38.85 -11.66 6.30
C LYS A 19 37.58 -10.86 6.04
N VAL A 20 37.56 -9.59 6.42
CA VAL A 20 36.42 -8.69 6.18
C VAL A 20 36.17 -8.52 4.68
N ASP A 21 37.21 -8.36 3.87
CA ASP A 21 37.09 -8.24 2.41
C ASP A 21 36.67 -9.55 1.75
N ALA A 22 37.13 -10.70 2.25
CA ALA A 22 36.64 -12.00 1.83
C ALA A 22 35.14 -12.18 2.16
N PHE A 23 34.69 -11.72 3.33
CA PHE A 23 33.27 -11.74 3.69
C PHE A 23 32.45 -10.79 2.81
N ARG A 24 32.94 -9.58 2.53
CA ARG A 24 32.28 -8.62 1.64
C ARG A 24 32.17 -9.12 0.21
N SER A 25 33.23 -9.73 -0.33
CA SER A 25 33.25 -10.26 -1.71
C SER A 25 32.39 -11.52 -1.89
N THR A 26 32.10 -12.26 -0.82
CA THR A 26 31.24 -13.45 -0.84
C THR A 26 29.80 -13.20 -0.41
N THR A 27 29.46 -11.96 -0.01
CA THR A 27 28.10 -11.63 0.42
C THR A 27 27.15 -11.72 -0.78
N PRO A 28 26.13 -12.61 -0.75
CA PRO A 28 25.20 -12.74 -1.85
C PRO A 28 24.43 -11.43 -2.08
N PRO A 29 24.03 -11.12 -3.32
CA PRO A 29 23.22 -9.94 -3.61
C PRO A 29 21.97 -9.96 -2.74
N TYR A 30 21.65 -8.83 -2.08
CA TYR A 30 20.44 -8.75 -1.28
C TYR A 30 19.21 -9.17 -2.08
N GLN A 31 18.42 -10.05 -1.48
CA GLN A 31 17.14 -10.53 -1.98
C GLN A 31 16.07 -10.20 -0.94
N LEU A 32 14.88 -9.83 -1.40
CA LEU A 32 13.74 -9.62 -0.50
C LEU A 32 13.30 -10.96 0.10
N SER A 33 13.16 -11.02 1.43
CA SER A 33 12.55 -12.15 2.13
C SER A 33 11.10 -12.35 1.67
N ASP A 34 10.62 -13.59 1.70
CA ASP A 34 9.24 -13.89 1.31
C ASP A 34 8.23 -13.29 2.31
N GLU A 35 8.60 -13.19 3.58
CA GLU A 35 7.81 -12.49 4.61
C GLU A 35 7.68 -10.99 4.30
N LEU A 36 8.77 -10.33 3.91
CA LEU A 36 8.73 -8.92 3.49
C LEU A 36 7.85 -8.73 2.25
N LYS A 37 7.88 -9.68 1.30
CA LYS A 37 6.99 -9.63 0.12
C LYS A 37 5.52 -9.69 0.50
N VAL A 38 5.14 -10.63 1.37
CA VAL A 38 3.75 -10.77 1.87
C VAL A 38 3.31 -9.50 2.59
N ASN A 39 4.16 -8.95 3.45
CA ASN A 39 3.89 -7.70 4.15
C ASN A 39 3.69 -6.54 3.15
N ILE A 40 4.58 -6.39 2.16
CA ILE A 40 4.45 -5.36 1.11
C ILE A 40 3.12 -5.49 0.35
N THR A 41 2.71 -6.71 -0.02
CA THR A 41 1.44 -6.93 -0.72
C THR A 41 0.24 -6.53 0.14
N ASN A 42 0.24 -6.93 1.42
CA ASN A 42 -0.84 -6.64 2.36
C ASN A 42 -0.93 -5.13 2.66
N TYR A 43 0.18 -4.49 3.04
CA TYR A 43 0.21 -3.05 3.28
C TYR A 43 -0.07 -2.24 2.01
N GLY A 44 0.36 -2.72 0.84
CA GLY A 44 -0.01 -2.13 -0.44
C GLY A 44 -1.52 -2.15 -0.68
N MET A 45 -2.21 -3.23 -0.29
CA MET A 45 -3.68 -3.28 -0.34
C MET A 45 -4.30 -2.34 0.70
N ALA A 46 -3.78 -2.31 1.92
CA ALA A 46 -4.25 -1.43 2.99
C ALA A 46 -4.20 0.05 2.60
N VAL A 47 -3.07 0.50 2.04
CA VAL A 47 -2.88 1.86 1.54
C VAL A 47 -3.86 2.13 0.41
N MET A 48 -4.08 1.16 -0.47
CA MET A 48 -5.10 1.25 -1.51
C MET A 48 -6.54 1.22 -0.98
N LEU A 49 -6.80 0.87 0.28
CA LEU A 49 -8.13 0.89 0.89
C LEU A 49 -8.34 2.09 1.81
N SER A 50 -7.25 2.79 2.14
CA SER A 50 -7.24 3.94 3.04
C SER A 50 -8.11 5.07 2.52
N VAL A 51 -8.84 5.68 3.46
CA VAL A 51 -9.71 6.82 3.15
C VAL A 51 -8.97 8.11 2.81
N ASN A 52 -7.71 8.18 3.24
CA ASN A 52 -6.90 9.38 3.20
C ASN A 52 -6.01 9.47 1.93
N ILE A 53 -5.91 8.39 1.15
CA ILE A 53 -5.00 8.36 -0.01
C ILE A 53 -5.39 9.36 -1.11
N SER A 54 -4.47 10.23 -1.49
CA SER A 54 -4.72 11.30 -2.47
C SER A 54 -4.76 10.85 -3.92
N ALA A 55 -3.99 9.83 -4.27
CA ALA A 55 -3.99 9.24 -5.59
C ALA A 55 -3.64 7.75 -5.52
N TYR A 56 -4.27 6.93 -6.36
CA TYR A 56 -3.97 5.50 -6.49
C TYR A 56 -2.87 5.22 -7.53
N LYS A 57 -2.52 6.22 -8.34
CA LYS A 57 -1.42 6.15 -9.29
C LYS A 57 -0.31 7.14 -8.93
N GLY A 58 0.91 6.82 -9.38
CA GLY A 58 2.09 7.67 -9.19
C GLY A 58 2.87 7.31 -7.94
N GLY A 59 3.67 8.28 -7.44
CA GLY A 59 4.57 8.09 -6.31
C GLY A 59 3.86 8.06 -4.95
N VAL A 60 2.65 8.62 -4.83
CA VAL A 60 1.90 8.72 -3.57
C VAL A 60 1.72 7.36 -2.87
N PRO A 61 1.10 6.33 -3.48
CA PRO A 61 0.91 5.03 -2.81
C PRO A 61 2.25 4.35 -2.53
N ARG A 62 3.23 4.51 -3.42
CA ARG A 62 4.59 3.96 -3.23
C ARG A 62 5.23 4.56 -1.99
N ASN A 63 5.18 5.88 -1.83
CA ASN A 63 5.79 6.58 -0.71
C ASN A 63 5.15 6.18 0.61
N HIS A 64 3.82 6.12 0.71
CA HIS A 64 3.15 5.67 1.93
C HIS A 64 3.53 4.23 2.32
N VAL A 65 3.61 3.30 1.36
CA VAL A 65 4.08 1.94 1.66
C VAL A 65 5.53 1.95 2.12
N LEU A 66 6.41 2.72 1.47
CA LEU A 66 7.81 2.84 1.90
C LEU A 66 7.95 3.45 3.30
N ASP A 67 7.12 4.43 3.65
CA ASP A 67 7.13 5.06 4.97
C ASP A 67 6.64 4.09 6.06
N ILE A 68 5.63 3.26 5.75
CA ILE A 68 5.21 2.15 6.61
C ILE A 68 6.36 1.16 6.82
N LEU A 69 7.03 0.76 5.74
CA LEU A 69 8.17 -0.16 5.82
C LEU A 69 9.32 0.42 6.67
N LYS A 70 9.64 1.71 6.51
CA LYS A 70 10.65 2.41 7.34
C LYS A 70 10.26 2.49 8.81
N ARG A 71 8.96 2.66 9.11
CA ARG A 71 8.47 2.80 10.48
C ARG A 71 8.46 1.48 11.23
N TYR A 72 7.97 0.41 10.60
CA TYR A 72 7.84 -0.90 11.26
C TYR A 72 9.08 -1.78 11.14
N ARG A 73 10.03 -1.42 10.26
CA ARG A 73 11.36 -2.04 10.08
C ARG A 73 11.37 -3.55 9.78
N PHE A 74 10.25 -4.28 9.85
CA PHE A 74 10.05 -5.71 9.53
C PHE A 74 11.36 -6.52 9.43
N ASP A 75 11.68 -7.05 8.25
CA ASP A 75 12.93 -7.77 7.96
C ASP A 75 13.98 -6.88 7.27
N LEU A 76 13.88 -5.56 7.41
CA LEU A 76 14.79 -4.65 6.69
C LEU A 76 16.16 -4.65 7.38
N PRO A 77 17.26 -4.91 6.65
CA PRO A 77 18.60 -4.75 7.18
C PRO A 77 18.85 -3.32 7.65
N VAL A 78 19.58 -3.17 8.75
CA VAL A 78 19.92 -1.86 9.31
C VAL A 78 20.72 -1.05 8.29
N GLY A 79 20.25 0.15 7.95
CA GLY A 79 20.93 1.06 7.04
C GLY A 79 20.77 0.74 5.55
N ILE A 80 19.86 -0.19 5.19
CA ILE A 80 19.55 -0.49 3.79
C ILE A 80 19.04 0.74 3.03
N GLU A 81 18.50 1.74 3.72
CA GLU A 81 18.03 2.99 3.12
C GLU A 81 19.19 3.81 2.51
N HIS A 82 20.42 3.62 2.99
CA HIS A 82 21.62 4.28 2.47
C HIS A 82 22.26 3.52 1.29
N ASP A 83 21.87 2.26 1.09
CA ASP A 83 22.27 1.47 -0.08
C ASP A 83 21.25 1.67 -1.20
N TYR A 84 21.58 2.57 -2.13
CA TYR A 84 20.72 2.91 -3.25
C TYR A 84 20.31 1.69 -4.07
N ALA A 85 21.22 0.73 -4.31
CA ALA A 85 20.95 -0.42 -5.15
C ALA A 85 19.97 -1.40 -4.47
N ASN A 86 20.13 -1.63 -3.17
CA ASN A 86 19.27 -2.53 -2.43
C ASN A 86 17.93 -1.89 -2.06
N TRP A 87 17.92 -0.59 -1.77
CA TRP A 87 16.68 0.18 -1.59
C TRP A 87 15.83 0.21 -2.87
N GLU A 88 16.46 0.36 -4.05
CA GLU A 88 15.72 0.35 -5.31
C GLU A 88 15.07 -1.00 -5.61
N LYS A 89 15.67 -2.13 -5.19
CA LYS A 89 15.02 -3.44 -5.29
C LYS A 89 13.72 -3.50 -4.47
N ILE A 90 13.74 -3.00 -3.23
CA ILE A 90 12.55 -2.94 -2.38
C ILE A 90 11.51 -2.03 -3.03
N SER A 91 11.96 -0.87 -3.49
CA SER A 91 11.07 0.12 -4.05
C SER A 91 10.45 -0.29 -5.39
N ALA A 92 11.17 -1.06 -6.20
CA ALA A 92 10.66 -1.69 -7.40
C ALA A 92 9.60 -2.75 -7.05
N TYR A 93 9.85 -3.57 -6.02
CA TYR A 93 8.90 -4.58 -5.58
C TYR A 93 7.60 -3.95 -5.03
N VAL A 94 7.68 -2.86 -4.28
CA VAL A 94 6.50 -2.09 -3.83
C VAL A 94 5.68 -1.60 -5.04
N SER A 95 6.35 -1.04 -6.06
CA SER A 95 5.68 -0.56 -7.27
C SER A 95 5.01 -1.68 -8.06
N PHE A 96 5.66 -2.85 -8.12
CA PHE A 96 5.10 -4.07 -8.69
C PHE A 96 3.87 -4.53 -7.92
N ALA A 97 3.95 -4.66 -6.59
CA ALA A 97 2.85 -5.10 -5.74
C ALA A 97 1.61 -4.19 -5.86
N LEU A 98 1.81 -2.86 -5.87
CA LEU A 98 0.73 -1.89 -6.08
C LEU A 98 0.08 -2.04 -7.46
N THR A 99 0.85 -2.37 -8.49
CA THR A 99 0.32 -2.62 -9.84
C THR A 99 -0.50 -3.90 -9.89
N GLN A 100 -0.01 -4.97 -9.25
CA GLN A 100 -0.73 -6.23 -9.14
C GLN A 100 -2.04 -6.08 -8.35
N ASN A 101 -2.01 -5.35 -7.22
CA ASN A 101 -3.20 -5.06 -6.42
C ASN A 101 -4.25 -4.27 -7.22
N ARG A 102 -3.83 -3.23 -7.95
CA ARG A 102 -4.72 -2.50 -8.88
C ARG A 102 -5.31 -3.41 -9.95
N SER A 103 -4.52 -4.30 -10.55
CA SER A 103 -5.03 -5.27 -11.53
C SER A 103 -6.07 -6.21 -10.91
N LYS A 104 -5.80 -6.73 -9.71
CA LYS A 104 -6.72 -7.60 -8.94
C LYS A 104 -8.05 -6.90 -8.68
N VAL A 105 -8.02 -5.66 -8.15
CA VAL A 105 -9.23 -4.86 -7.89
C VAL A 105 -10.01 -4.59 -9.18
N LYS A 106 -9.32 -4.18 -10.26
CA LYS A 106 -9.97 -3.92 -11.56
C LYS A 106 -10.67 -5.16 -12.11
N LYS A 107 -10.05 -6.35 -11.99
CA LYS A 107 -10.63 -7.63 -12.41
C LYS A 107 -11.84 -8.02 -11.56
N ALA A 108 -11.75 -7.87 -10.24
CA ALA A 108 -12.85 -8.16 -9.32
C ALA A 108 -14.08 -7.28 -9.61
N ILE A 109 -13.87 -5.98 -9.83
CA ILE A 109 -14.95 -5.04 -10.20
C ILE A 109 -15.58 -5.46 -11.54
N LYS A 110 -14.77 -5.78 -12.56
CA LYS A 110 -15.29 -6.23 -13.85
C LYS A 110 -16.16 -7.48 -13.71
N ALA A 111 -15.71 -8.47 -12.94
CA ALA A 111 -16.46 -9.70 -12.68
C ALA A 111 -17.79 -9.41 -11.95
N SER A 112 -17.79 -8.52 -10.96
CA SER A 112 -19.01 -8.15 -10.23
C SER A 112 -20.08 -7.51 -11.10
N ILE A 113 -19.69 -6.75 -12.12
CA ILE A 113 -20.63 -6.11 -13.04
C ILE A 113 -21.27 -7.16 -13.95
N THR A 114 -20.49 -8.12 -14.44
CA THR A 114 -21.01 -9.21 -15.27
C THR A 114 -21.95 -10.12 -14.50
N LEU A 115 -21.67 -10.36 -13.21
CA LEU A 115 -22.45 -11.22 -12.34
C LEU A 115 -23.55 -10.48 -11.56
N SER A 116 -23.72 -9.17 -11.78
CA SER A 116 -24.62 -8.30 -10.99
C SER A 116 -24.50 -8.48 -9.47
N THR A 117 -23.29 -8.75 -8.99
CA THR A 117 -23.01 -9.07 -7.60
C THR A 117 -23.14 -7.83 -6.73
N ASN A 118 -23.61 -7.95 -5.49
CA ASN A 118 -23.75 -6.81 -4.59
C ASN A 118 -22.38 -6.15 -4.28
N VAL A 119 -22.32 -4.82 -4.19
CA VAL A 119 -21.06 -4.08 -3.93
C VAL A 119 -20.41 -4.49 -2.61
N PHE A 120 -21.19 -4.90 -1.61
CA PHE A 120 -20.64 -5.41 -0.35
C PHE A 120 -19.99 -6.79 -0.49
N THR A 121 -20.64 -7.70 -1.22
CA THR A 121 -20.06 -9.02 -1.52
C THR A 121 -18.80 -8.91 -2.37
N LEU A 122 -18.75 -7.93 -3.30
CA LEU A 122 -17.53 -7.57 -4.02
C LEU A 122 -16.45 -7.06 -3.06
N ALA A 123 -16.82 -6.17 -2.15
CA ALA A 123 -15.89 -5.56 -1.21
C ALA A 123 -15.30 -6.61 -0.25
N GLN A 124 -16.14 -7.49 0.28
CA GLN A 124 -15.70 -8.66 1.04
C GLN A 124 -14.80 -9.57 0.20
N GLY A 125 -15.14 -9.84 -1.07
CA GLY A 125 -14.32 -10.66 -1.96
C GLY A 125 -12.93 -10.08 -2.21
N ILE A 126 -12.81 -8.76 -2.42
CA ILE A 126 -11.53 -8.07 -2.60
C ILE A 126 -10.68 -8.16 -1.33
N VAL A 127 -11.33 -8.04 -0.17
CA VAL A 127 -10.68 -7.93 1.13
C VAL A 127 -10.46 -9.29 1.80
N SER A 128 -11.13 -10.37 1.37
CA SER A 128 -11.06 -11.72 1.95
C SER A 128 -9.65 -12.29 2.15
N SER A 129 -8.69 -11.89 1.31
CA SER A 129 -7.29 -12.31 1.39
C SER A 129 -6.42 -11.40 2.28
N THR A 130 -7.01 -10.43 2.96
CA THR A 130 -6.32 -9.40 3.73
C THR A 130 -7.06 -9.13 5.05
N PRO A 131 -6.37 -8.68 6.10
CA PRO A 131 -7.02 -8.31 7.36
C PRO A 131 -7.80 -6.98 7.28
N CYS A 132 -7.98 -6.40 6.09
CA CYS A 132 -8.69 -5.14 5.95
C CYS A 132 -10.21 -5.36 6.16
N GLN A 133 -10.97 -4.28 6.26
CA GLN A 133 -12.43 -4.31 6.19
C GLN A 133 -12.91 -3.59 4.92
N PRO A 134 -14.07 -3.97 4.37
CA PRO A 134 -14.62 -3.32 3.19
C PRO A 134 -15.05 -1.87 3.50
N THR A 135 -14.39 -0.90 2.86
CA THR A 135 -14.68 0.53 3.07
C THR A 135 -15.70 1.06 2.06
N ILE A 136 -16.45 2.11 2.44
CA ILE A 136 -17.41 2.80 1.55
C ILE A 136 -16.70 3.31 0.28
N GLN A 137 -15.44 3.73 0.40
CA GLN A 137 -14.65 4.16 -0.74
C GLN A 137 -14.34 3.04 -1.72
N LEU A 138 -14.10 1.81 -1.25
CA LEU A 138 -13.98 0.66 -2.14
C LEU A 138 -15.28 0.43 -2.90
N CYS A 139 -16.41 0.57 -2.21
CA CYS A 139 -17.72 0.37 -2.81
C CYS A 139 -18.05 1.41 -3.90
N SER A 140 -17.64 2.67 -3.69
CA SER A 140 -17.76 3.73 -4.70
C SER A 140 -16.91 3.52 -5.96
N ARG A 141 -15.99 2.54 -6.00
CA ARG A 141 -15.14 2.28 -7.17
C ARG A 141 -15.86 1.56 -8.30
N ARG A 142 -16.94 0.84 -7.98
CA ARG A 142 -17.74 0.13 -8.99
C ARG A 142 -18.49 1.11 -9.88
N SER A 143 -19.17 2.08 -9.28
CA SER A 143 -19.89 3.12 -10.03
C SER A 143 -18.96 3.88 -10.99
N VAL A 144 -17.77 4.28 -10.53
CA VAL A 144 -16.75 4.93 -11.39
C VAL A 144 -16.29 3.99 -12.51
N TYR A 145 -16.19 2.68 -12.28
CA TYR A 145 -15.81 1.73 -13.33
C TYR A 145 -16.88 1.63 -14.42
N VAL A 146 -18.16 1.60 -14.02
CA VAL A 146 -19.32 1.57 -14.92
C VAL A 146 -19.34 2.83 -15.79
N GLU A 147 -19.17 4.02 -15.18
CA GLU A 147 -19.06 5.30 -15.91
C GLU A 147 -17.92 5.27 -16.95
N CYS A 148 -16.82 4.61 -16.61
CA CYS A 148 -15.62 4.55 -17.45
C CYS A 148 -15.61 3.43 -18.49
N ARG A 149 -16.65 2.57 -18.56
CA ARG A 149 -16.71 1.36 -19.41
C ARG A 149 -15.43 0.49 -19.36
N GLY A 150 -14.76 0.47 -18.21
CA GLY A 150 -13.54 -0.32 -18.02
C GLY A 150 -12.29 0.16 -18.78
N SER A 151 -12.25 1.40 -19.26
CA SER A 151 -11.14 1.95 -20.06
C SER A 151 -9.76 1.82 -19.37
N GLU A 152 -8.69 1.91 -20.16
CA GLU A 152 -7.31 1.93 -19.64
C GLU A 152 -7.05 3.15 -18.73
N LYS A 153 -7.83 4.22 -18.91
CA LYS A 153 -7.76 5.45 -18.10
C LYS A 153 -8.50 5.35 -16.77
N TYR A 154 -9.10 4.21 -16.44
CA TYR A 154 -9.88 4.00 -15.21
C TYR A 154 -9.22 4.57 -13.95
N TRP A 155 -7.95 4.23 -13.69
CA TRP A 155 -7.25 4.73 -12.50
C TRP A 155 -7.02 6.24 -12.52
N ASN A 156 -6.73 6.83 -13.69
CA ASN A 156 -6.59 8.29 -13.80
C ASN A 156 -7.94 8.99 -13.55
N LEU A 157 -9.05 8.38 -13.98
CA LEU A 157 -10.40 8.93 -13.78
C LEU A 157 -10.85 8.81 -12.33
N ILE A 158 -10.49 7.72 -11.64
CA ILE A 158 -10.69 7.64 -10.19
C ILE A 158 -9.90 8.73 -9.48
N ASP A 159 -8.63 8.92 -9.81
CA ASP A 159 -7.79 9.95 -9.19
C ASP A 159 -8.39 11.35 -9.41
N ALA A 160 -8.83 11.66 -10.64
CA ALA A 160 -9.53 12.91 -10.94
C ALA A 160 -10.86 13.04 -10.17
N ARG A 161 -11.61 11.95 -9.98
CA ARG A 161 -12.86 11.95 -9.20
C ARG A 161 -12.59 12.17 -7.71
N LEU A 162 -11.53 11.57 -7.17
CA LEU A 162 -11.09 11.82 -5.80
C LEU A 162 -10.71 13.28 -5.59
N GLU A 163 -9.93 13.84 -6.51
CA GLU A 163 -9.54 15.25 -6.49
C GLU A 163 -10.77 16.17 -6.58
N PHE A 164 -11.74 15.83 -7.42
CA PHE A 164 -13.01 16.55 -7.51
C PHE A 164 -13.81 16.50 -6.19
N ILE A 165 -13.94 15.32 -5.56
CA ILE A 165 -14.65 15.19 -4.28
C ILE A 165 -13.94 15.99 -3.19
N ARG A 166 -12.60 15.95 -3.16
CA ARG A 166 -11.78 16.67 -2.18
C ARG A 166 -11.84 18.18 -2.35
N SER A 167 -11.73 18.67 -3.59
CA SER A 167 -11.85 20.12 -3.88
C SER A 167 -13.24 20.64 -3.54
N LYS A 168 -14.30 19.85 -3.76
CA LYS A 168 -15.66 20.21 -3.33
C LYS A 168 -15.89 20.10 -1.82
N ALA A 169 -15.14 19.25 -1.15
CA ALA A 169 -15.22 19.06 0.30
C ALA A 169 -14.43 20.09 1.11
N ASP A 170 -13.52 20.84 0.48
CA ASP A 170 -12.69 21.89 1.12
C ASP A 170 -11.99 21.37 2.40
N GLY A 171 -11.38 20.18 2.30
CA GLY A 171 -10.67 19.52 3.40
C GLY A 171 -11.56 18.88 4.49
N SER A 172 -12.88 19.02 4.44
CA SER A 172 -13.78 18.42 5.44
C SER A 172 -13.99 16.92 5.22
N ALA A 173 -13.46 16.08 6.12
CA ALA A 173 -13.63 14.62 6.09
C ALA A 173 -15.11 14.19 6.05
N VAL A 174 -16.00 14.91 6.75
CA VAL A 174 -17.45 14.65 6.76
C VAL A 174 -18.08 14.87 5.38
N LYS A 175 -17.66 15.91 4.66
CA LYS A 175 -18.16 16.19 3.30
C LYS A 175 -17.64 15.16 2.29
N VAL A 176 -16.39 14.73 2.45
CA VAL A 176 -15.81 13.63 1.65
C VAL A 176 -16.59 12.34 1.85
N ALA A 177 -16.87 11.97 3.12
CA ALA A 177 -17.67 10.79 3.45
C ALA A 177 -19.07 10.87 2.82
N ARG A 178 -19.77 11.99 2.95
CA ARG A 178 -21.08 12.22 2.31
C ARG A 178 -21.04 12.03 0.79
N GLY A 179 -20.02 12.57 0.12
CA GLY A 179 -19.83 12.38 -1.33
C GLY A 179 -19.72 10.91 -1.73
N PHE A 180 -19.02 10.10 -0.93
CA PHE A 180 -18.95 8.65 -1.14
C PHE A 180 -20.26 7.93 -0.81
N THR A 181 -20.97 8.35 0.25
CA THR A 181 -22.29 7.82 0.59
C THR A 181 -23.30 8.04 -0.53
N ASP A 182 -23.29 9.21 -1.18
CA ASP A 182 -24.21 9.49 -2.29
C ASP A 182 -23.88 8.66 -3.54
N ILE A 183 -22.59 8.43 -3.82
CA ILE A 183 -22.17 7.49 -4.86
C ILE A 183 -22.65 6.06 -4.55
N LEU A 184 -22.57 5.65 -3.28
CA LEU A 184 -23.04 4.34 -2.82
C LEU A 184 -24.56 4.20 -2.98
N LYS A 185 -25.34 5.24 -2.66
CA LYS A 185 -26.81 5.22 -2.84
C LYS A 185 -27.19 4.99 -4.30
N ASN A 186 -26.51 5.65 -5.24
CA ASN A 186 -26.77 5.46 -6.67
C ASN A 186 -26.42 4.03 -7.12
N ASP A 187 -25.31 3.50 -6.64
CA ASP A 187 -24.89 2.12 -6.94
C ASP A 187 -25.86 1.08 -6.34
N ARG A 188 -26.39 1.32 -5.14
CA ARG A 188 -27.46 0.53 -4.52
C ARG A 188 -28.77 0.58 -5.32
N ALA A 189 -29.16 1.75 -5.82
CA ALA A 189 -30.37 1.86 -6.65
C ALA A 189 -30.27 1.08 -7.97
N LEU A 190 -29.06 0.95 -8.53
CA LEU A 190 -28.82 0.27 -9.81
C LEU A 190 -28.61 -1.24 -9.68
N TYR A 191 -28.00 -1.69 -8.59
CA TYR A 191 -27.49 -3.06 -8.44
C TYR A 191 -27.81 -3.71 -7.09
N GLY A 192 -28.47 -2.98 -6.18
CA GLY A 192 -28.88 -3.47 -4.87
C GLY A 192 -30.17 -4.27 -4.98
N VAL A 193 -30.05 -5.51 -5.44
CA VAL A 193 -31.14 -6.48 -5.38
C VAL A 193 -30.95 -7.32 -4.12
N ASP A 194 -31.95 -7.27 -3.24
CA ASP A 194 -32.31 -8.24 -2.19
C ASP A 194 -31.55 -8.36 -0.85
N GLU A 195 -30.61 -7.49 -0.46
CA GLU A 195 -30.14 -7.47 0.94
C GLU A 195 -29.88 -6.06 1.47
N ASP A 196 -30.56 -5.69 2.56
CA ASP A 196 -30.28 -4.51 3.37
C ASP A 196 -29.01 -4.75 4.21
N TYR A 197 -27.84 -4.57 3.60
CA TYR A 197 -26.58 -4.55 4.36
C TYR A 197 -26.22 -3.11 4.73
N VAL A 198 -25.92 -2.90 6.01
CA VAL A 198 -25.38 -1.64 6.52
C VAL A 198 -23.86 -1.70 6.38
N ILE A 199 -23.29 -0.88 5.50
CA ILE A 199 -21.85 -0.59 5.58
C ILE A 199 -21.73 0.40 6.74
N GLY A 200 -21.30 -0.08 7.91
CA GLY A 200 -21.07 0.78 9.06
C GLY A 200 -20.04 1.85 8.71
N ASP A 201 -20.37 3.11 8.97
CA ASP A 201 -19.34 4.13 9.21
C ASP A 201 -18.66 3.74 10.53
N VAL A 202 -17.34 3.49 10.52
CA VAL A 202 -16.49 3.23 11.70
C VAL A 202 -16.66 1.79 12.23
N ILE A 203 -15.64 0.92 12.28
CA ILE A 203 -14.33 1.04 12.92
C ILE A 203 -13.26 0.47 11.96
N ALA A 204 -12.29 1.29 11.56
CA ALA A 204 -11.08 0.74 10.93
C ALA A 204 -10.43 -0.23 11.92
N ASP A 205 -10.16 -1.46 11.49
CA ASP A 205 -9.42 -2.44 12.30
C ASP A 205 -8.10 -1.80 12.78
N GLU A 206 -7.52 -2.20 13.92
CA GLU A 206 -6.30 -1.56 14.46
C GLU A 206 -5.20 -1.44 13.40
N TRP A 207 -5.11 -2.45 12.54
CA TRP A 207 -4.18 -2.50 11.44
C TRP A 207 -4.48 -1.47 10.34
N GLN A 208 -5.75 -1.26 10.01
CA GLN A 208 -6.17 -0.24 9.05
C GLN A 208 -6.03 1.17 9.63
N GLN A 209 -6.30 1.38 10.92
CA GLN A 209 -6.03 2.66 11.60
C GLN A 209 -4.55 3.03 11.57
N ARG A 210 -3.66 2.05 11.80
CA ARG A 210 -2.20 2.27 11.70
C ARG A 210 -1.79 2.75 10.31
N VAL A 211 -2.40 2.21 9.25
CA VAL A 211 -2.15 2.64 7.87
C VAL A 211 -2.76 4.01 7.61
N ASP A 212 -4.00 4.22 8.04
CA ASP A 212 -4.71 5.49 7.85
C ASP A 212 -4.04 6.65 8.58
N ASN A 213 -3.37 6.40 9.72
CA ASN A 213 -2.55 7.39 10.42
C ASN A 213 -1.29 7.78 9.63
N VAL A 214 -0.62 6.81 9.00
CA VAL A 214 0.56 7.08 8.16
C VAL A 214 0.15 7.77 6.86
N VAL A 215 -0.98 7.40 6.27
CA VAL A 215 -1.50 8.01 5.03
C VAL A 215 -2.11 9.40 5.28
N GLY A 216 -2.78 9.59 6.42
CA GLY A 216 -3.41 10.85 6.82
C GLY A 216 -2.45 11.89 7.36
N GLY A 217 -1.18 11.54 7.57
CA GLY A 217 -0.17 12.44 8.13
C GLY A 217 -0.32 12.72 9.62
N SER A 218 -1.17 11.97 10.33
CA SER A 218 -1.34 12.03 11.79
C SER A 218 -0.29 11.19 12.54
N GLY A 219 0.89 11.00 11.93
CA GLY A 219 2.08 10.49 12.62
C GLY A 219 2.82 11.68 13.21
N ASP A 220 2.67 11.84 14.52
CA ASP A 220 3.15 12.97 15.31
C ASP A 220 4.58 13.40 14.98
N ALA A 221 4.73 14.73 14.99
CA ALA A 221 5.98 15.37 15.30
C ALA A 221 6.44 14.91 16.69
N GLU A 222 7.46 14.07 16.72
CA GLU A 222 8.43 13.98 17.82
C GLU A 222 9.78 13.48 17.28
#